data_AF-A0A2L2SRV5-F1
#
_entry.id   AF-A0A2L2SRV5-F1
#
_cell.length_a   1.000
_cell.length_b   1.000
_cell.length_c   1.000
_cell.angle_alpha   90.00
_cell.angle_beta   90.00
_cell.angle_gamma   90.00
#
_symmetry.space_group_name_H-M   'P 1'
#
loop_
_entity.id
_entity.type
_entity.pdbx_description
1 polymer ?
#
loop_
_entity_poly.entity_id
_entity_poly.type
_entity_poly.pdbx_seq_one_letter_code
_entity_poly.pdbx_strand_id
1 'polypeptide(L)'
;MSNYLPPRLSCLLCKGKKQSCDRALPKCSRCSRQGYDCSYPDKRKPTTGRRKQARDLETKLMLLEARIDKCYPQDGHASGSEMKPGAGEGLLSQSPGTYLVVDDESPLPHNDQQDSSTTDGALHLQLNKPTTVDSIIGNPIPTPEMLNLYFEKLHHATPMIHRSRYEECVGSSGADHPPKCLHYIICALGADCIPTYQSLSTPLYRQARDEGKSSFDLAHLQTWLLVANFEARKGLFSRAAISLARSIRMAQMLNLNRDERNDTENLPPRGFGSRQDWIILEECRRTWWCLYVSDRLLFVTSGLPSVIDSTQVQVSLPASEQAFESGCPEETATLQGALHHQDRACSVLALRVIAASLFYRAVRISDSKRTDEEYSNANDKAYWECHKVIKNDLITLQTAFSRSFRLPDGLKCQQSVFVYVLIQMTILSLYNSTMQIVHGGNERSQSDLATESCEYIGDAVSNIVEVFKSMRNDADVALNNPILNYAAYTAALLLLSGVGIGKDEASKVSDAIYLQQHLQQAGVTQPIAYSLGQQLKEKLAGRADLTVYRL
;
A
#
# COMPACT_ATOMS: atom_id res chain seq x y z
N MET A 1 -45.26 40.34 -13.39
CA MET A 1 -44.96 38.97 -12.92
C MET A 1 -44.19 38.23 -14.01
N SER A 2 -42.86 38.19 -13.93
CA SER A 2 -42.03 37.46 -14.89
C SER A 2 -41.74 36.06 -14.32
N ASN A 3 -42.34 35.03 -14.93
CA ASN A 3 -42.18 33.63 -14.55
C ASN A 3 -40.81 33.11 -15.02
N TYR A 4 -39.80 33.17 -14.15
CA TYR A 4 -38.53 32.45 -14.33
C TYR A 4 -38.74 30.96 -14.04
N LEU A 5 -38.87 30.14 -15.09
CA LEU A 5 -38.83 28.68 -14.99
C LEU A 5 -37.35 28.19 -14.92
N PRO A 6 -37.02 27.24 -14.02
CA PRO A 6 -35.65 26.79 -13.79
C PRO A 6 -35.05 26.03 -15.00
N PRO A 7 -33.71 25.95 -15.10
CA PRO A 7 -33.02 25.31 -16.21
C PRO A 7 -33.35 23.81 -16.29
N ARG A 8 -34.06 23.42 -17.36
CA ARG A 8 -34.57 22.05 -17.53
C ARG A 8 -33.45 21.06 -17.89
N LEU A 9 -33.46 19.90 -17.23
CA LEU A 9 -32.53 18.79 -17.51
C LEU A 9 -32.89 18.09 -18.83
N SER A 10 -31.89 17.52 -19.51
CA SER A 10 -32.14 16.66 -20.68
C SER A 10 -32.86 15.37 -20.26
N CYS A 11 -33.77 14.86 -21.10
CA CYS A 11 -34.47 13.60 -20.82
C CYS A 11 -33.50 12.40 -20.76
N LEU A 12 -33.89 11.34 -20.05
CA LEU A 12 -33.03 10.17 -19.81
C LEU A 12 -32.58 9.48 -21.10
N LEU A 13 -33.44 9.44 -22.12
CA LEU A 13 -33.17 8.75 -23.38
C LEU A 13 -32.17 9.50 -24.26
N CYS A 14 -32.33 10.83 -24.40
CA CYS A 14 -31.34 11.65 -25.10
C CYS A 14 -30.00 11.68 -24.35
N LYS A 15 -30.03 11.67 -23.02
CA LYS A 15 -28.83 11.59 -22.18
C LYS A 15 -28.11 10.25 -22.38
N GLY A 16 -28.83 9.13 -22.36
CA GLY A 16 -28.27 7.79 -22.57
C GLY A 16 -27.68 7.61 -23.97
N LYS A 17 -28.32 8.16 -25.00
CA LYS A 17 -27.83 8.12 -26.40
C LYS A 17 -26.76 9.18 -26.71
N LYS A 18 -26.37 10.03 -25.76
CA LYS A 18 -25.45 11.18 -25.95
C LYS A 18 -25.87 12.11 -27.09
N GLN A 19 -27.17 12.38 -27.19
CA GLN A 19 -27.79 13.15 -28.26
C GLN A 19 -28.41 14.46 -27.72
N SER A 20 -28.53 15.48 -28.58
CA SER A 20 -29.15 16.77 -28.20
C SER A 20 -30.64 16.60 -27.83
N CYS A 21 -31.06 17.29 -26.76
CA CYS A 21 -32.42 17.28 -26.21
C CYS A 21 -32.93 18.72 -26.13
N ASP A 22 -34.10 18.98 -26.73
CA ASP A 22 -34.78 20.27 -26.78
C ASP A 22 -35.63 20.58 -25.53
N ARG A 23 -35.78 19.60 -24.62
CA ARG A 23 -36.37 19.75 -23.27
C ARG A 23 -37.83 20.24 -23.25
N ALA A 24 -38.55 20.07 -24.35
CA ALA A 24 -40.00 20.31 -24.42
C ALA A 24 -40.78 19.33 -23.52
N LEU A 25 -41.82 19.81 -22.85
CA LEU A 25 -42.74 18.99 -22.05
C LEU A 25 -44.06 18.79 -22.81
N PRO A 26 -44.72 17.63 -22.68
CA PRO A 26 -44.35 16.49 -21.84
C PRO A 26 -43.25 15.58 -22.45
N LYS A 27 -43.06 15.62 -23.77
CA LYS A 27 -42.01 14.86 -24.48
C LYS A 27 -41.12 15.80 -25.30
N CYS A 28 -39.83 15.52 -25.34
CA CYS A 28 -38.91 16.24 -26.22
C CYS A 28 -39.24 15.95 -27.70
N SER A 29 -39.01 16.89 -28.62
CA SER A 29 -39.39 16.78 -30.03
C SER A 29 -38.80 15.53 -30.68
N ARG A 30 -37.59 15.14 -30.27
CA ARG A 30 -36.91 13.95 -30.79
C ARG A 30 -37.56 12.65 -30.34
N CYS A 31 -37.87 12.52 -29.04
CA CYS A 31 -38.58 11.35 -28.52
C CYS A 31 -40.01 11.30 -29.09
N SER A 32 -40.65 12.45 -29.29
CA SER A 32 -41.98 12.52 -29.90
C SER A 32 -41.99 12.03 -31.35
N ARG A 33 -41.05 12.46 -32.18
CA ARG A 33 -40.97 12.03 -33.60
C ARG A 33 -40.63 10.55 -33.76
N GLN A 34 -39.85 10.01 -32.85
CA GLN A 34 -39.39 8.61 -32.89
C GLN A 34 -40.34 7.65 -32.15
N GLY A 35 -41.42 8.15 -31.53
CA GLY A 35 -42.33 7.33 -30.74
C GLY A 35 -41.72 6.78 -29.44
N TYR A 36 -40.60 7.34 -28.96
CA TYR A 36 -39.95 6.86 -27.74
C TYR A 36 -40.61 7.41 -26.48
N ASP A 37 -40.52 6.64 -25.40
CA ASP A 37 -40.90 7.12 -24.07
C ASP A 37 -39.90 8.15 -23.55
N CYS A 38 -40.41 9.29 -23.08
CA CYS A 38 -39.61 10.47 -22.76
C CYS A 38 -39.81 10.86 -21.30
N SER A 39 -38.85 10.50 -20.45
CA SER A 39 -38.87 10.83 -19.03
C SER A 39 -37.75 11.82 -18.66
N TYR A 40 -38.09 12.78 -17.82
CA TYR A 40 -37.16 13.79 -17.30
C TYR A 40 -36.80 13.47 -15.84
N PRO A 41 -35.52 13.55 -15.45
CA PRO A 41 -35.13 13.37 -14.05
C PRO A 41 -35.51 14.60 -13.21
N ASP A 42 -36.08 14.38 -12.02
CA ASP A 42 -36.55 15.45 -11.13
C ASP A 42 -35.41 16.24 -10.45
N LYS A 43 -34.21 15.63 -10.30
CA LYS A 43 -33.02 16.28 -9.70
C LYS A 43 -31.72 15.77 -10.32
N ARG A 44 -30.67 16.61 -10.34
CA ARG A 44 -29.29 16.14 -10.58
C ARG A 44 -28.84 15.32 -9.37
N LYS A 45 -28.51 14.03 -9.55
CA LYS A 45 -27.88 13.23 -8.49
C LYS A 45 -26.50 13.82 -8.16
N PRO A 46 -26.22 14.20 -6.90
CA PRO A 46 -24.86 14.58 -6.50
C PRO A 46 -24.01 13.32 -6.27
N THR A 47 -22.75 13.36 -6.68
CA THR A 47 -21.71 12.34 -6.45
C THR A 47 -21.20 12.37 -4.99
N THR A 48 -22.12 12.30 -4.02
CA THR A 48 -21.82 12.49 -2.58
C THR A 48 -21.46 11.21 -1.83
N GLY A 49 -21.84 10.03 -2.34
CA GLY A 49 -21.60 8.74 -1.65
C GLY A 49 -20.12 8.45 -1.38
N ARG A 50 -19.25 8.58 -2.40
CA ARG A 50 -17.80 8.37 -2.26
C ARG A 50 -17.10 9.43 -1.39
N ARG A 51 -17.58 10.68 -1.40
CA ARG A 51 -16.99 11.77 -0.61
C ARG A 51 -17.31 11.64 0.89
N LYS A 52 -18.47 11.10 1.25
CA LYS A 52 -18.83 10.88 2.66
C LYS A 52 -18.01 9.74 3.27
N GLN A 53 -17.90 8.60 2.58
CA GLN A 53 -17.07 7.48 3.03
C GLN A 53 -15.58 7.84 3.14
N ALA A 54 -15.05 8.60 2.17
CA ALA A 54 -13.66 9.09 2.26
C ALA A 54 -13.45 9.98 3.49
N ARG A 55 -14.36 10.91 3.79
CA ARG A 55 -14.29 11.76 5.00
C ARG A 55 -14.42 10.96 6.30
N ASP A 56 -15.27 9.94 6.31
CA ASP A 56 -15.43 9.08 7.50
C ASP A 56 -14.17 8.24 7.74
N LEU A 57 -13.50 7.77 6.69
CA LEU A 57 -12.21 7.07 6.76
C LEU A 57 -11.08 8.02 7.15
N GLU A 58 -11.03 9.24 6.60
CA GLU A 58 -10.10 10.31 7.02
C GLU A 58 -10.24 10.61 8.52
N THR A 59 -11.48 10.73 9.00
CA THR A 59 -11.76 10.97 10.43
C THR A 59 -11.30 9.80 11.29
N LYS A 60 -11.55 8.55 10.86
CA LYS A 60 -11.07 7.37 11.57
C LYS A 60 -9.55 7.28 11.59
N LEU A 61 -8.86 7.60 10.49
CA LEU A 61 -7.40 7.65 10.42
C LEU A 61 -6.85 8.69 11.40
N MET A 62 -7.36 9.92 11.39
CA MET A 62 -6.93 10.96 12.33
C MET A 62 -7.14 10.55 13.80
N LEU A 63 -8.26 9.90 14.13
CA LEU A 63 -8.51 9.40 15.48
C LEU A 63 -7.55 8.27 15.88
N LEU A 64 -7.19 7.41 14.93
CA LEU A 64 -6.30 6.27 15.15
C LEU A 64 -4.86 6.76 15.33
N GLU A 65 -4.43 7.74 14.53
CA GLU A 65 -3.14 8.43 14.65
C GLU A 65 -3.04 9.17 16.00
N ALA A 66 -4.04 9.98 16.37
CA ALA A 66 -4.04 10.68 17.65
C ALA A 66 -3.99 9.72 18.86
N ARG A 67 -4.59 8.53 18.73
CA ARG A 67 -4.53 7.49 19.76
C ARG A 67 -3.15 6.84 19.83
N ILE A 68 -2.49 6.64 18.68
CA ILE A 68 -1.11 6.17 18.60
C ILE A 68 -0.18 7.19 19.27
N ASP A 69 -0.30 8.48 18.91
CA ASP A 69 0.54 9.56 19.47
C ASP A 69 0.42 9.68 20.99
N LYS A 70 -0.78 9.45 21.55
CA LYS A 70 -1.01 9.45 23.00
C LYS A 70 -0.27 8.30 23.72
N CYS A 71 -0.09 7.16 23.06
CA CYS A 71 0.56 5.97 23.64
C CYS A 71 2.06 5.93 23.33
N TYR A 72 2.48 6.54 22.22
CA TYR A 72 3.86 6.67 21.75
C TYR A 72 4.13 8.13 21.41
N PRO A 73 4.51 8.97 22.39
CA PRO A 73 4.85 10.36 22.14
C PRO A 73 6.04 10.42 21.17
N GLN A 74 5.81 10.86 19.94
CA GLN A 74 6.88 10.96 18.94
C GLN A 74 7.57 12.31 19.03
N ASP A 75 8.83 12.32 19.45
CA ASP A 75 9.72 13.45 19.23
C ASP A 75 9.95 13.55 17.72
N GLY A 76 9.27 14.47 17.03
CA GLY A 76 9.40 14.57 15.56
C GLY A 76 8.39 15.40 14.78
N HIS A 77 7.46 16.10 15.44
CA HIS A 77 6.69 17.14 14.78
C HIS A 77 7.60 18.34 14.44
N ALA A 78 8.34 18.24 13.32
CA ALA A 78 8.54 19.43 12.52
C ALA A 78 7.15 19.76 11.93
N SER A 79 6.40 20.61 12.63
CA SER A 79 5.20 21.24 12.08
C SER A 79 5.57 21.82 10.72
N GLY A 80 5.04 21.22 9.66
CA GLY A 80 4.90 21.92 8.40
C GLY A 80 4.09 23.17 8.71
N SER A 81 4.64 24.34 8.40
CA SER A 81 4.00 25.64 8.55
C SER A 81 2.50 25.54 8.18
N GLU A 82 1.64 25.75 9.17
CA GLU A 82 0.21 25.86 8.98
C GLU A 82 -0.10 27.05 8.09
N MET A 83 -0.37 26.81 6.81
CA MET A 83 -0.98 27.82 5.96
C MET A 83 -2.45 27.94 6.37
N LYS A 84 -2.76 28.92 7.21
CA LYS A 84 -4.14 29.25 7.59
C LYS A 84 -4.98 29.51 6.32
N PRO A 85 -6.16 28.90 6.16
CA PRO A 85 -7.06 29.26 5.08
C PRO A 85 -7.69 30.62 5.40
N GLY A 86 -7.17 31.68 4.77
CA GLY A 86 -7.81 32.99 4.74
C GLY A 86 -9.12 32.91 3.97
N ALA A 87 -10.21 33.31 4.62
CA ALA A 87 -11.50 33.53 3.99
C ALA A 87 -11.37 34.63 2.92
N GLY A 88 -11.83 34.33 1.71
CA GLY A 88 -11.86 35.28 0.59
C GLY A 88 -12.76 34.75 -0.51
N GLU A 89 -14.02 35.16 -0.48
CA GLU A 89 -14.98 35.01 -1.57
C GLU A 89 -14.50 35.80 -2.80
N GLY A 90 -14.59 35.23 -4.01
CA GLY A 90 -14.41 36.02 -5.24
C GLY A 90 -14.00 35.27 -6.50
N LEU A 91 -15.01 34.84 -7.27
CA LEU A 91 -15.10 34.80 -8.73
C LEU A 91 -14.08 34.02 -9.60
N LEU A 92 -14.66 33.06 -10.32
CA LEU A 92 -14.17 32.37 -11.51
C LEU A 92 -13.94 33.32 -12.70
N SER A 93 -12.82 33.19 -13.42
CA SER A 93 -12.83 33.11 -14.90
C SER A 93 -11.45 32.86 -15.53
N GLN A 94 -11.46 31.92 -16.49
CA GLN A 94 -10.65 31.87 -17.72
C GLN A 94 -9.21 31.32 -17.66
N SER A 95 -9.04 30.15 -18.29
CA SER A 95 -7.84 29.78 -19.08
C SER A 95 -8.05 30.20 -20.56
N PRO A 96 -7.12 29.98 -21.50
CA PRO A 96 -5.67 29.69 -21.43
C PRO A 96 -4.82 30.63 -22.35
N GLY A 97 -3.49 30.63 -22.20
CA GLY A 97 -2.62 31.31 -23.18
C GLY A 97 -1.13 31.04 -23.00
N THR A 98 -0.60 30.16 -23.86
CA THR A 98 0.82 29.93 -24.19
C THR A 98 1.51 31.22 -24.63
N TYR A 99 2.72 31.54 -24.16
CA TYR A 99 3.79 32.16 -24.97
C TYR A 99 5.18 31.91 -24.34
N LEU A 100 6.10 31.44 -25.18
CA LEU A 100 7.55 31.39 -25.00
C LEU A 100 8.13 32.79 -25.22
N VAL A 101 9.10 33.22 -24.39
CA VAL A 101 10.16 34.15 -24.81
C VAL A 101 11.47 33.75 -24.10
N VAL A 102 12.52 33.69 -24.90
CA VAL A 102 13.93 33.40 -24.62
C VAL A 102 14.71 34.73 -24.82
N ASP A 103 15.93 34.80 -24.26
CA ASP A 103 17.01 35.81 -24.47
C ASP A 103 16.93 37.12 -23.65
N ASP A 104 18.00 37.73 -23.09
CA ASP A 104 19.45 37.44 -23.01
C ASP A 104 20.17 38.47 -22.07
N GLU A 105 21.36 38.10 -21.60
CA GLU A 105 22.58 38.86 -21.20
C GLU A 105 22.69 39.96 -20.10
N SER A 106 23.86 39.88 -19.44
CA SER A 106 24.41 40.47 -18.18
C SER A 106 25.08 41.88 -18.39
N PRO A 107 26.06 42.45 -17.60
CA PRO A 107 26.74 42.03 -16.34
C PRO A 107 27.30 43.12 -15.33
N LEU A 108 27.88 42.62 -14.20
CA LEU A 108 29.05 43.10 -13.34
C LEU A 108 28.89 44.22 -12.27
N PRO A 109 29.81 44.37 -11.26
CA PRO A 109 31.06 43.63 -10.94
C PRO A 109 31.37 43.23 -9.45
N HIS A 110 32.31 42.27 -9.34
CA HIS A 110 33.37 41.96 -8.34
C HIS A 110 33.49 42.65 -6.96
N ASN A 111 33.83 41.84 -5.94
CA ASN A 111 35.15 41.95 -5.29
C ASN A 111 35.62 40.61 -4.67
N ASP A 112 36.81 40.18 -5.09
CA ASP A 112 37.59 39.06 -4.54
C ASP A 112 38.39 39.50 -3.30
N GLN A 113 38.66 38.57 -2.38
CA GLN A 113 40.02 38.35 -1.88
C GLN A 113 40.17 37.02 -1.12
N GLN A 114 41.15 36.25 -1.61
CA GLN A 114 41.68 34.99 -1.11
C GLN A 114 42.59 35.21 0.10
N ASP A 115 42.83 34.17 0.89
CA ASP A 115 44.22 33.71 1.12
C ASP A 115 44.30 32.27 1.65
N SER A 116 45.38 31.62 1.23
CA SER A 116 45.66 30.18 1.29
C SER A 116 47.08 29.93 1.83
N SER A 117 47.30 28.86 2.60
CA SER A 117 48.56 28.06 2.68
C SER A 117 48.39 26.94 3.75
N THR A 118 48.36 25.64 3.40
CA THR A 118 49.47 24.63 3.33
C THR A 118 50.19 24.45 4.69
N THR A 119 50.32 23.27 5.32
CA THR A 119 50.89 21.98 4.88
C THR A 119 50.68 20.86 5.93
N ASP A 120 50.66 19.61 5.45
CA ASP A 120 51.16 18.35 6.06
C ASP A 120 50.56 17.72 7.33
N GLY A 121 50.24 16.42 7.20
CA GLY A 121 50.86 15.42 8.06
C GLY A 121 49.96 14.56 8.95
N ALA A 122 49.78 13.31 8.51
CA ALA A 122 49.66 12.09 9.32
C ALA A 122 48.36 11.78 10.10
N LEU A 123 47.71 10.74 9.57
CA LEU A 123 46.82 9.79 10.22
C LEU A 123 47.33 9.36 11.61
N HIS A 124 46.48 9.46 12.64
CA HIS A 124 46.56 8.57 13.79
C HIS A 124 45.18 8.10 14.21
N LEU A 125 44.89 6.84 13.87
CA LEU A 125 43.84 6.01 14.48
C LEU A 125 44.07 5.95 16.00
N GLN A 126 43.12 6.41 16.80
CA GLN A 126 42.96 5.91 18.17
C GLN A 126 41.52 5.51 18.43
N LEU A 127 41.38 4.21 18.62
CA LEU A 127 40.17 3.46 18.93
C LEU A 127 39.95 3.45 20.46
N ASN A 128 38.68 3.61 20.86
CA ASN A 128 38.05 3.27 22.15
C ASN A 128 38.06 4.28 23.32
N LYS A 129 36.88 4.85 23.62
CA LYS A 129 35.99 4.43 24.75
C LYS A 129 34.62 5.14 24.68
N PRO A 130 33.56 4.59 25.31
CA PRO A 130 32.18 5.04 25.13
C PRO A 130 31.87 6.21 26.06
N THR A 131 31.39 7.33 25.52
CA THR A 131 30.93 8.46 26.30
C THR A 131 29.44 8.66 26.10
N THR A 132 28.76 8.72 27.23
CA THR A 132 27.33 8.97 27.43
C THR A 132 26.85 10.25 26.74
N VAL A 133 25.61 10.15 26.27
CA VAL A 133 24.69 11.16 25.73
C VAL A 133 24.86 12.54 26.38
N ASP A 134 25.23 13.53 25.57
CA ASP A 134 24.57 14.85 25.49
C ASP A 134 25.32 15.75 24.48
N SER A 135 24.56 16.34 23.55
CA SER A 135 25.00 17.24 22.45
C SER A 135 25.47 16.59 21.14
N ILE A 136 24.55 16.09 20.30
CA ILE A 136 24.83 15.92 18.87
C ILE A 136 24.31 17.15 18.12
N ILE A 137 25.13 18.21 18.10
CA ILE A 137 25.16 19.20 17.02
C ILE A 137 26.01 18.56 15.92
N GLY A 138 25.42 17.60 15.22
CA GLY A 138 26.08 16.84 14.17
C GLY A 138 25.07 16.04 13.37
N ASN A 139 25.29 15.90 12.07
CA ASN A 139 24.43 15.03 11.26
C ASN A 139 24.60 13.58 11.74
N PRO A 140 23.51 12.81 11.95
CA PRO A 140 23.62 11.43 12.37
C PRO A 140 24.45 10.64 11.35
N ILE A 141 25.46 9.91 11.81
CA ILE A 141 26.42 9.22 10.95
C ILE A 141 25.89 7.81 10.64
N PRO A 142 25.61 7.49 9.36
CA PRO A 142 25.29 6.13 8.95
C PRO A 142 26.48 5.20 9.16
N THR A 143 26.24 4.00 9.68
CA THR A 143 27.28 2.98 9.92
C THR A 143 27.06 1.74 9.04
N PRO A 144 28.11 1.02 8.60
CA PRO A 144 27.98 -0.22 7.82
C PRO A 144 27.12 -1.30 8.50
N GLU A 145 27.12 -1.36 9.83
CA GLU A 145 26.30 -2.30 10.60
C GLU A 145 24.80 -2.08 10.37
N MET A 146 24.36 -0.82 10.32
CA MET A 146 22.96 -0.48 10.02
C MET A 146 22.58 -0.89 8.59
N LEU A 147 23.49 -0.71 7.63
CA LEU A 147 23.29 -1.15 6.25
C LEU A 147 23.07 -2.67 6.17
N ASN A 148 23.94 -3.44 6.83
CA ASN A 148 23.81 -4.90 6.89
C ASN A 148 22.50 -5.35 7.55
N LEU A 149 22.11 -4.70 8.66
CA LEU A 149 20.85 -4.99 9.34
C LEU A 149 19.63 -4.77 8.44
N TYR A 150 19.64 -3.75 7.57
CA TYR A 150 18.57 -3.56 6.59
C TYR A 150 18.50 -4.72 5.60
N PHE A 151 19.63 -5.09 4.98
CA PHE A 151 19.65 -6.16 3.98
C PHE A 151 19.29 -7.53 4.57
N GLU A 152 19.70 -7.81 5.80
CA GLU A 152 19.42 -9.08 6.47
C GLU A 152 17.96 -9.16 6.97
N LYS A 153 17.42 -8.08 7.54
CA LYS A 153 16.15 -8.15 8.29
C LYS A 153 14.95 -7.52 7.58
N LEU A 154 15.14 -6.58 6.66
CA LEU A 154 14.03 -5.78 6.12
C LEU A 154 13.95 -5.80 4.59
N HIS A 155 15.06 -5.96 3.89
CA HIS A 155 15.11 -5.90 2.43
C HIS A 155 14.13 -6.85 1.74
N HIS A 156 13.96 -8.06 2.28
CA HIS A 156 13.01 -9.05 1.77
C HIS A 156 11.56 -8.51 1.64
N ALA A 157 11.15 -7.53 2.45
CA ALA A 157 9.83 -6.89 2.40
C ALA A 157 9.66 -5.96 1.17
N THR A 158 10.73 -5.29 0.75
CA THR A 158 10.78 -4.45 -0.46
C THR A 158 12.07 -4.70 -1.25
N PRO A 159 12.16 -5.86 -1.95
CA PRO A 159 13.39 -6.34 -2.56
C PRO A 159 13.62 -5.67 -3.93
N MET A 160 13.93 -4.38 -3.92
CA MET A 160 14.06 -3.54 -5.12
C MET A 160 15.47 -3.01 -5.40
N ILE A 161 16.41 -3.26 -4.49
CA ILE A 161 17.81 -2.79 -4.54
C ILE A 161 18.71 -4.01 -4.62
N HIS A 162 19.60 -4.07 -5.61
CA HIS A 162 20.55 -5.17 -5.73
C HIS A 162 21.67 -5.01 -4.70
N ARG A 163 21.78 -5.94 -3.73
CA ARG A 163 22.68 -5.82 -2.57
C ARG A 163 24.13 -5.60 -2.96
N SER A 164 24.72 -6.51 -3.75
CA SER A 164 26.16 -6.46 -4.06
C SER A 164 26.52 -5.17 -4.81
N ARG A 165 25.65 -4.77 -5.74
CA ARG A 165 25.82 -3.52 -6.51
C ARG A 165 25.76 -2.31 -5.58
N TYR A 166 24.81 -2.27 -4.66
CA TYR A 166 24.66 -1.17 -3.72
C TYR A 166 25.86 -1.06 -2.78
N GLU A 167 26.36 -2.19 -2.24
CA GLU A 167 27.54 -2.23 -1.37
C GLU A 167 28.81 -1.77 -2.10
N GLU A 168 28.99 -2.16 -3.36
CA GLU A 168 30.08 -1.66 -4.23
C GLU A 168 30.00 -0.14 -4.42
N CYS A 169 28.81 0.40 -4.70
CA CYS A 169 28.59 1.84 -4.82
C CYS A 169 28.88 2.59 -3.52
N VAL A 170 28.51 2.05 -2.35
CA VAL A 170 28.82 2.66 -1.04
C VAL A 170 30.33 2.65 -0.75
N GLY A 171 31.03 1.59 -1.13
CA GLY A 171 32.49 1.50 -0.99
C GLY A 171 33.25 2.44 -1.93
N SER A 172 32.59 2.97 -2.96
CA SER A 172 33.19 3.85 -3.96
C SER A 172 33.17 5.31 -3.50
N SER A 173 34.31 5.99 -3.60
CA SER A 173 34.41 7.43 -3.33
C SER A 173 34.30 8.19 -4.65
N GLY A 174 33.14 8.76 -4.96
CA GLY A 174 32.95 9.52 -6.21
C GLY A 174 31.50 9.67 -6.65
N ALA A 175 31.30 9.92 -7.95
CA ALA A 175 29.98 10.12 -8.59
C ALA A 175 29.08 8.87 -8.52
N ASP A 176 29.66 7.68 -8.37
CA ASP A 176 28.93 6.40 -8.28
C ASP A 176 28.36 6.13 -6.87
N HIS A 177 28.69 6.97 -5.88
CA HIS A 177 28.16 6.82 -4.52
C HIS A 177 26.64 7.04 -4.53
N PRO A 178 25.84 6.18 -3.85
CA PRO A 178 24.39 6.34 -3.84
C PRO A 178 23.99 7.71 -3.27
N PRO A 179 22.89 8.32 -3.73
CA PRO A 179 22.39 9.56 -3.15
C PRO A 179 22.24 9.44 -1.64
N LYS A 180 22.65 10.50 -0.92
CA LYS A 180 22.63 10.53 0.55
C LYS A 180 21.26 10.14 1.12
N CYS A 181 20.19 10.60 0.46
CA CYS A 181 18.81 10.32 0.85
C CYS A 181 18.51 8.81 0.92
N LEU A 182 18.96 8.03 -0.07
CA LEU A 182 18.78 6.59 -0.13
C LEU A 182 19.60 5.88 0.95
N HIS A 183 20.85 6.31 1.15
CA HIS A 183 21.72 5.77 2.17
C HIS A 183 21.17 6.02 3.59
N TYR A 184 20.71 7.25 3.86
CA TYR A 184 20.11 7.61 5.14
C TYR A 184 18.87 6.77 5.47
N ILE A 185 17.94 6.56 4.52
CA ILE A 185 16.73 5.79 4.83
C ILE A 185 17.01 4.30 5.02
N ILE A 186 17.97 3.74 4.28
CA ILE A 186 18.40 2.35 4.44
C ILE A 186 18.99 2.16 5.84
N CYS A 187 19.89 3.06 6.27
CA CYS A 187 20.46 3.00 7.61
C CYS A 187 19.43 3.31 8.70
N ALA A 188 18.46 4.21 8.46
CA ALA A 188 17.37 4.48 9.40
C ALA A 188 16.51 3.23 9.67
N LEU A 189 16.18 2.49 8.61
CA LEU A 189 15.46 1.22 8.68
C LEU A 189 16.29 0.13 9.37
N GLY A 190 17.58 0.03 9.05
CA GLY A 190 18.48 -0.90 9.72
C GLY A 190 18.68 -0.60 11.21
N ALA A 191 18.77 0.68 11.57
CA ALA A 191 18.84 1.15 12.95
C ALA A 191 17.55 0.86 13.74
N ASP A 192 16.39 0.85 13.09
CA ASP A 192 15.09 0.50 13.69
C ASP A 192 15.02 -0.98 14.12
N CYS A 193 15.85 -1.86 13.55
CA CYS A 193 15.80 -3.29 13.80
C CYS A 193 16.35 -3.70 15.17
N ILE A 194 17.20 -2.89 15.80
CA ILE A 194 17.85 -3.25 17.06
C ILE A 194 17.82 -2.09 18.07
N PRO A 195 17.62 -2.37 19.37
CA PRO A 195 17.54 -1.32 20.40
C PRO A 195 18.78 -0.41 20.46
N THR A 196 19.97 -0.96 20.20
CA THR A 196 21.26 -0.24 20.26
C THR A 196 21.30 1.00 19.36
N TYR A 197 20.71 0.92 18.17
CA TYR A 197 20.72 2.01 17.18
C TYR A 197 19.37 2.72 17.05
N GLN A 198 18.35 2.30 17.81
CA GLN A 198 16.98 2.77 17.63
C GLN A 198 16.84 4.29 17.77
N SER A 199 17.65 4.93 18.63
CA SER A 199 17.67 6.39 18.81
C SER A 199 18.14 7.15 17.56
N LEU A 200 18.96 6.53 16.70
CA LEU A 200 19.47 7.12 15.45
C LEU A 200 18.50 6.96 14.29
N SER A 201 17.53 6.04 14.40
CA SER A 201 16.57 5.73 13.35
C SER A 201 15.75 6.95 12.90
N THR A 202 15.11 7.66 13.83
CA THR A 202 14.31 8.85 13.51
C THR A 202 15.15 10.02 12.96
N PRO A 203 16.31 10.38 13.56
CA PRO A 203 17.21 11.38 12.99
C PRO A 203 17.63 11.08 11.54
N LEU A 204 18.07 9.84 11.24
CA LEU A 204 18.45 9.42 9.89
C LEU A 204 17.28 9.50 8.92
N TYR A 205 16.08 9.08 9.33
CA TYR A 205 14.86 9.21 8.53
C TYR A 205 14.56 10.67 8.15
N ARG A 206 14.72 11.62 9.08
CA ARG A 206 14.49 13.04 8.79
C ARG A 206 15.47 13.56 7.72
N GLN A 207 16.74 13.22 7.86
CA GLN A 207 17.76 13.57 6.86
C GLN A 207 17.44 12.97 5.48
N ALA A 208 17.03 11.70 5.44
CA ALA A 208 16.62 11.05 4.20
C ALA A 208 15.46 11.79 3.51
N ARG A 209 14.47 12.23 4.28
CA ARG A 209 13.28 12.91 3.76
C ARG A 209 13.59 14.31 3.23
N ASP A 210 14.53 15.02 3.85
CA ASP A 210 14.93 16.36 3.40
C ASP A 210 15.80 16.29 2.15
N GLU A 211 16.82 15.43 2.16
CA GLU A 211 17.69 15.19 1.00
C GLU A 211 16.91 14.59 -0.19
N GLY A 212 15.89 13.76 0.07
CA GLY A 212 15.07 13.11 -0.96
C GLY A 212 14.23 14.07 -1.81
N LYS A 213 14.21 15.37 -1.49
CA LYS A 213 13.52 16.41 -2.27
C LYS A 213 14.40 16.96 -3.42
N SER A 214 15.69 16.67 -3.42
CA SER A 214 16.70 17.33 -4.26
C SER A 214 16.67 16.92 -5.74
N SER A 215 16.28 15.69 -6.06
CA SER A 215 16.30 15.18 -7.43
C SER A 215 15.13 14.24 -7.75
N PHE A 216 15.11 13.77 -8.99
CA PHE A 216 14.10 12.93 -9.60
C PHE A 216 14.76 11.82 -10.43
N ASP A 217 15.07 10.69 -9.78
CA ASP A 217 15.64 9.50 -10.40
C ASP A 217 15.15 8.22 -9.68
N LEU A 218 15.65 7.04 -10.11
CA LEU A 218 15.30 5.76 -9.51
C LEU A 218 15.63 5.71 -8.01
N ALA A 219 16.80 6.22 -7.60
CA ALA A 219 17.24 6.18 -6.21
C ALA A 219 16.37 7.07 -5.30
N HIS A 220 15.97 8.24 -5.77
CA HIS A 220 15.05 9.12 -5.06
C HIS A 220 13.64 8.51 -4.97
N LEU A 221 13.17 7.85 -6.02
CA LEU A 221 11.93 7.10 -5.98
C LEU A 221 11.99 5.98 -4.94
N GLN A 222 13.05 5.15 -4.97
CA GLN A 222 13.27 4.07 -4.00
C GLN A 222 13.35 4.63 -2.57
N THR A 223 13.99 5.80 -2.40
CA THR A 223 14.03 6.53 -1.13
C THR A 223 12.63 6.85 -0.63
N TRP A 224 11.77 7.46 -1.46
CA TRP A 224 10.41 7.83 -1.07
C TRP A 224 9.53 6.61 -0.73
N LEU A 225 9.73 5.48 -1.41
CA LEU A 225 9.06 4.23 -1.05
C LEU A 225 9.53 3.71 0.32
N LEU A 226 10.84 3.70 0.59
CA LEU A 226 11.38 3.30 1.90
C LEU A 226 10.95 4.26 3.02
N VAL A 227 10.86 5.56 2.73
CA VAL A 227 10.31 6.60 3.63
C VAL A 227 8.86 6.31 3.96
N ALA A 228 8.02 5.97 2.96
CA ALA A 228 6.63 5.61 3.19
C ALA A 228 6.51 4.35 4.06
N ASN A 229 7.36 3.35 3.84
CA ASN A 229 7.39 2.14 4.66
C ASN A 229 7.80 2.43 6.10
N PHE A 230 8.81 3.28 6.31
CA PHE A 230 9.24 3.73 7.62
C PHE A 230 8.10 4.42 8.36
N GLU A 231 7.44 5.38 7.70
CA GLU A 231 6.30 6.12 8.24
C GLU A 231 5.14 5.19 8.62
N ALA A 232 4.82 4.21 7.76
CA ALA A 232 3.80 3.23 8.05
C ALA A 232 4.15 2.37 9.28
N ARG A 233 5.40 1.92 9.42
CA ARG A 233 5.86 1.17 10.61
C ARG A 233 5.76 1.99 11.90
N LYS A 234 6.00 3.31 11.80
CA LYS A 234 5.85 4.25 12.93
C LYS A 234 4.40 4.67 13.19
N GLY A 235 3.43 4.17 12.42
CA GLY A 235 2.01 4.51 12.57
C GLY A 235 1.61 5.87 12.00
N LEU A 236 2.49 6.52 11.22
CA LEU A 236 2.26 7.82 10.57
C LEU A 236 1.53 7.64 9.23
N PHE A 237 0.32 7.10 9.24
CA PHE A 237 -0.37 6.59 8.04
C PHE A 237 -0.69 7.66 6.99
N SER A 238 -1.20 8.83 7.39
CA SER A 238 -1.46 9.93 6.47
C SER A 238 -0.17 10.41 5.81
N ARG A 239 0.93 10.47 6.57
CA ARG A 239 2.25 10.82 6.02
C ARG A 239 2.74 9.76 5.05
N ALA A 240 2.65 8.49 5.45
CA ALA A 240 3.04 7.34 4.65
C ALA A 240 2.27 7.30 3.31
N ALA A 241 0.96 7.55 3.33
CA ALA A 241 0.11 7.61 2.15
C ALA A 241 0.57 8.70 1.17
N ILE A 242 0.90 9.90 1.67
CA ILE A 242 1.41 11.01 0.85
C ILE A 242 2.79 10.67 0.27
N SER A 243 3.69 10.13 1.08
CA SER A 243 5.03 9.71 0.65
C SER A 243 4.96 8.61 -0.41
N LEU A 244 4.06 7.64 -0.24
CA LEU A 244 3.80 6.60 -1.22
C LEU A 244 3.24 7.20 -2.52
N ALA A 245 2.23 8.06 -2.44
CA ALA A 245 1.66 8.72 -3.62
C ALA A 245 2.70 9.53 -4.41
N ARG A 246 3.64 10.19 -3.70
CA ARG A 246 4.80 10.86 -4.33
C ARG A 246 5.66 9.86 -5.08
N SER A 247 6.08 8.76 -4.45
CA SER A 247 6.89 7.72 -5.11
C SER A 247 6.19 7.09 -6.32
N ILE A 248 4.87 6.84 -6.25
CA ILE A 248 4.07 6.33 -7.37
C ILE A 248 4.06 7.32 -8.53
N ARG A 249 3.85 8.62 -8.24
CA ARG A 249 3.85 9.66 -9.27
C ARG A 249 5.22 9.76 -9.95
N MET A 250 6.31 9.65 -9.18
CA MET A 250 7.66 9.62 -9.74
C MET A 250 7.86 8.41 -10.66
N ALA A 251 7.42 7.22 -10.25
CA ALA A 251 7.51 6.01 -11.06
C ALA A 251 6.76 6.11 -12.39
N GLN A 252 5.58 6.72 -12.38
CA GLN A 252 4.78 6.97 -13.58
C GLN A 252 5.47 7.96 -14.53
N MET A 253 6.05 9.03 -13.98
CA MET A 253 6.81 10.03 -14.75
C MET A 253 8.10 9.43 -15.35
N LEU A 254 8.71 8.45 -14.68
CA LEU A 254 9.82 7.63 -15.22
C LEU A 254 9.36 6.47 -16.13
N ASN A 255 8.05 6.37 -16.42
CA ASN A 255 7.43 5.31 -17.22
C ASN A 255 7.77 3.88 -16.74
N LEU A 256 7.97 3.69 -15.42
CA LEU A 256 8.26 2.36 -14.87
C LEU A 256 7.08 1.39 -14.97
N ASN A 257 5.88 1.88 -15.29
CA ASN A 257 4.65 1.11 -15.49
C ASN A 257 4.44 0.59 -16.92
N ARG A 258 5.30 0.97 -17.87
CA ARG A 258 5.19 0.63 -19.29
C ARG A 258 6.39 -0.15 -19.80
N ASP A 259 6.17 -0.90 -20.89
CA ASP A 259 7.25 -1.60 -21.58
C ASP A 259 8.09 -0.71 -22.48
N GLU A 260 7.45 0.26 -23.12
CA GLU A 260 8.12 1.32 -23.88
C GLU A 260 8.54 2.42 -22.90
N ARG A 261 9.83 2.46 -22.53
CA ARG A 261 10.41 3.65 -21.91
C ARG A 261 10.89 4.56 -23.02
N ASN A 262 10.61 5.85 -22.93
CA ASN A 262 11.39 6.82 -23.68
C ASN A 262 12.83 6.67 -23.18
N ASP A 263 13.79 6.55 -24.09
CA ASP A 263 15.22 6.56 -23.78
C ASP A 263 15.60 7.95 -23.21
N THR A 264 15.19 8.23 -21.97
CA THR A 264 15.67 9.37 -21.20
C THR A 264 17.10 9.06 -20.77
N GLU A 265 17.98 10.05 -20.89
CA GLU A 265 19.45 9.96 -20.75
C GLU A 265 20.00 9.32 -19.44
N ASN A 266 19.15 8.99 -18.46
CA ASN A 266 19.56 8.51 -17.13
C ASN A 266 19.22 7.04 -16.82
N LEU A 267 18.61 6.28 -17.75
CA LEU A 267 18.37 4.84 -17.57
C LEU A 267 18.91 4.07 -18.78
N PRO A 268 19.50 2.88 -18.57
CA PRO A 268 19.99 2.10 -19.69
C PRO A 268 18.82 1.71 -20.62
N PRO A 269 19.04 1.72 -21.95
CA PRO A 269 18.03 1.25 -22.91
C PRO A 269 17.70 -0.22 -22.65
N ARG A 270 16.47 -0.65 -22.96
CA ARG A 270 16.03 -2.05 -22.73
C ARG A 270 16.80 -3.10 -23.56
N GLY A 271 17.60 -2.69 -24.54
CA GLY A 271 18.51 -3.58 -25.26
C GLY A 271 19.62 -4.08 -24.33
N PHE A 272 19.91 -5.38 -24.35
CA PHE A 272 20.87 -6.00 -23.42
C PHE A 272 22.31 -5.48 -23.63
N GLY A 273 22.63 -4.33 -23.03
CA GLY A 273 23.99 -3.86 -22.81
C GLY A 273 24.48 -4.40 -21.48
N SER A 274 25.42 -5.35 -21.43
CA SER A 274 26.01 -5.83 -20.16
C SER A 274 25.07 -6.45 -19.09
N ARG A 275 25.69 -7.14 -18.13
CA ARG A 275 25.03 -7.69 -16.92
C ARG A 275 24.47 -6.57 -16.02
N GLN A 276 25.16 -5.44 -15.97
CA GLN A 276 24.85 -4.34 -15.05
C GLN A 276 23.58 -3.60 -15.46
N ASP A 277 23.38 -3.39 -16.76
CA ASP A 277 22.19 -2.69 -17.24
C ASP A 277 20.93 -3.52 -16.97
N TRP A 278 21.03 -4.85 -17.12
CA TRP A 278 19.92 -5.73 -16.78
C TRP A 278 19.55 -5.65 -15.30
N ILE A 279 20.55 -5.62 -14.39
CA ILE A 279 20.31 -5.44 -12.95
C ILE A 279 19.56 -4.12 -12.69
N ILE A 280 19.97 -3.02 -13.32
CA ILE A 280 19.31 -1.70 -13.17
C ILE A 280 17.86 -1.74 -13.71
N LEU A 281 17.64 -2.40 -14.85
CA LEU A 281 16.30 -2.60 -15.40
C LEU A 281 15.41 -3.44 -14.48
N GLU A 282 15.98 -4.46 -13.85
CA GLU A 282 15.29 -5.30 -12.88
C GLU A 282 15.02 -4.57 -11.56
N GLU A 283 15.94 -3.71 -11.08
CA GLU A 283 15.69 -2.81 -9.94
C GLU A 283 14.49 -1.90 -10.23
N CYS A 284 14.41 -1.32 -11.43
CA CYS A 284 13.27 -0.53 -11.86
C CYS A 284 11.95 -1.36 -11.87
N ARG A 285 12.00 -2.58 -12.41
CA ARG A 285 10.85 -3.49 -12.48
C ARG A 285 10.35 -3.86 -11.08
N ARG A 286 11.26 -4.25 -10.18
CA ARG A 286 10.97 -4.59 -8.79
C ARG A 286 10.45 -3.40 -8.00
N THR A 287 11.02 -2.21 -8.23
CA THR A 287 10.56 -0.95 -7.63
C THR A 287 9.10 -0.66 -8.00
N TRP A 288 8.74 -0.77 -9.29
CA TRP A 288 7.35 -0.62 -9.74
C TRP A 288 6.40 -1.61 -9.04
N TRP A 289 6.79 -2.88 -8.96
CA TRP A 289 5.95 -3.90 -8.33
C TRP A 289 5.85 -3.77 -6.81
N CYS A 290 6.90 -3.27 -6.14
CA CYS A 290 6.82 -2.93 -4.71
C CYS A 290 5.83 -1.76 -4.49
N LEU A 291 5.87 -0.72 -5.34
CA LEU A 291 4.88 0.36 -5.30
C LEU A 291 3.47 -0.15 -5.54
N TYR A 292 3.28 -1.02 -6.52
CA TYR A 292 1.99 -1.65 -6.82
C TYR A 292 1.44 -2.37 -5.59
N VAL A 293 2.24 -3.24 -4.96
CA VAL A 293 1.84 -3.97 -3.77
C VAL A 293 1.48 -3.00 -2.63
N SER A 294 2.32 -2.02 -2.33
CA SER A 294 2.06 -1.04 -1.27
C SER A 294 0.76 -0.24 -1.50
N ASP A 295 0.46 0.17 -2.74
CA ASP A 295 -0.77 0.89 -3.08
C ASP A 295 -2.03 0.02 -2.88
N ARG A 296 -1.96 -1.27 -3.26
CA ARG A 296 -3.06 -2.23 -3.04
C ARG A 296 -3.31 -2.46 -1.55
N LEU A 297 -2.23 -2.59 -0.77
CA LEU A 297 -2.31 -2.85 0.66
C LEU A 297 -2.75 -1.61 1.45
N LEU A 298 -2.36 -0.41 1.02
CA LEU A 298 -2.87 0.83 1.59
C LEU A 298 -4.38 0.95 1.37
N PHE A 299 -4.87 0.65 0.16
CA PHE A 299 -6.31 0.67 -0.13
C PHE A 299 -7.10 -0.24 0.81
N VAL A 300 -6.70 -1.52 0.93
CA VAL A 300 -7.46 -2.50 1.73
C VAL A 300 -7.42 -2.23 3.23
N THR A 301 -6.38 -1.57 3.74
CA THR A 301 -6.22 -1.31 5.19
C THR A 301 -6.77 0.05 5.62
N SER A 302 -6.70 1.07 4.77
CA SER A 302 -7.12 2.44 5.09
C SER A 302 -8.43 2.86 4.43
N GLY A 303 -8.87 2.14 3.40
CA GLY A 303 -9.99 2.51 2.54
C GLY A 303 -9.72 3.70 1.62
N LEU A 304 -8.50 4.25 1.61
CA LEU A 304 -8.12 5.31 0.68
C LEU A 304 -8.10 4.76 -0.76
N PRO A 305 -8.62 5.49 -1.75
CA PRO A 305 -8.58 5.06 -3.14
C PRO A 305 -7.15 4.78 -3.61
N SER A 306 -6.97 3.66 -4.29
CA SER A 306 -5.69 3.33 -4.92
C SER A 306 -5.33 4.36 -5.99
N VAL A 307 -4.04 4.72 -6.04
CA VAL A 307 -3.47 5.68 -6.99
C VAL A 307 -3.16 5.03 -8.33
N ILE A 308 -2.79 3.74 -8.33
CA ILE A 308 -2.40 3.01 -9.54
C ILE A 308 -3.64 2.43 -10.23
N ASP A 309 -3.88 2.88 -11.45
CA ASP A 309 -4.83 2.24 -12.37
C ASP A 309 -4.21 0.97 -12.98
N SER A 310 -4.78 -0.19 -12.65
CA SER A 310 -4.33 -1.49 -13.17
C SER A 310 -4.39 -1.58 -14.70
N THR A 311 -5.24 -0.81 -15.38
CA THR A 311 -5.33 -0.83 -16.85
C THR A 311 -4.13 -0.20 -17.55
N GLN A 312 -3.34 0.60 -16.82
CA GLN A 312 -2.14 1.29 -17.32
C GLN A 312 -0.84 0.54 -17.02
N VAL A 313 -0.94 -0.70 -16.52
CA VAL A 313 0.21 -1.52 -16.14
C VAL A 313 0.49 -2.53 -17.25
N GLN A 314 1.64 -2.36 -17.91
CA GLN A 314 2.06 -3.24 -19.02
C GLN A 314 3.28 -4.09 -18.66
N VAL A 315 4.04 -3.69 -17.63
CA VAL A 315 5.32 -4.32 -17.26
C VAL A 315 5.13 -5.79 -16.87
N SER A 316 6.08 -6.63 -17.27
CA SER A 316 6.18 -8.02 -16.83
C SER A 316 6.45 -8.17 -15.33
N LEU A 317 6.03 -9.29 -14.75
CA LEU A 317 6.26 -9.62 -13.34
C LEU A 317 7.77 -9.69 -13.00
N PRO A 318 8.16 -9.52 -11.73
CA PRO A 318 9.57 -9.58 -11.32
C PRO A 318 10.23 -10.93 -11.63
N ALA A 319 11.51 -10.90 -12.01
CA ALA A 319 12.32 -12.10 -12.22
C ALA A 319 12.57 -12.84 -10.90
N SER A 320 13.06 -14.08 -10.98
CA SER A 320 13.48 -14.84 -9.79
C SER A 320 14.57 -14.12 -9.01
N GLU A 321 14.68 -14.43 -7.70
CA GLU A 321 15.78 -13.89 -6.88
C GLU A 321 17.14 -14.35 -7.41
N GLN A 322 17.23 -15.60 -7.86
CA GLN A 322 18.45 -16.14 -8.46
C GLN A 322 18.86 -15.36 -9.72
N ALA A 323 17.92 -15.07 -10.63
CA ALA A 323 18.20 -14.26 -11.82
C ALA A 323 18.68 -12.85 -11.42
N PHE A 324 17.99 -12.22 -10.46
CA PHE A 324 18.34 -10.88 -9.98
C PHE A 324 19.74 -10.82 -9.38
N GLU A 325 20.10 -11.75 -8.49
CA GLU A 325 21.41 -11.84 -7.85
C GLU A 325 22.54 -12.19 -8.84
N SER A 326 22.26 -13.11 -9.77
CA SER A 326 23.24 -13.51 -10.78
C SER A 326 23.36 -12.50 -11.93
N GLY A 327 22.44 -11.55 -12.06
CA GLY A 327 22.39 -10.65 -13.21
C GLY A 327 22.05 -11.37 -14.52
N CYS A 328 21.44 -12.55 -14.45
CA CYS A 328 21.08 -13.36 -15.62
C CYS A 328 19.67 -13.00 -16.09
N PRO A 329 19.49 -12.55 -17.35
CA PRO A 329 18.17 -12.22 -17.86
C PRO A 329 17.17 -13.37 -17.79
N GLU A 330 15.98 -13.06 -17.26
CA GLU A 330 14.85 -13.99 -17.17
C GLU A 330 13.60 -13.34 -17.78
N GLU A 331 12.95 -14.06 -18.71
CA GLU A 331 11.69 -13.61 -19.31
C GLU A 331 10.49 -14.02 -18.45
N THR A 332 9.72 -13.03 -18.02
CA THR A 332 8.56 -13.21 -17.16
C THR A 332 7.26 -12.79 -17.85
N ALA A 333 6.14 -13.36 -17.42
CA ALA A 333 4.82 -13.01 -17.92
C ALA A 333 4.31 -11.69 -17.32
N THR A 334 3.34 -11.04 -17.97
CA THR A 334 2.58 -9.94 -17.37
C THR A 334 1.66 -10.46 -16.26
N LEU A 335 1.17 -9.57 -15.39
CA LEU A 335 0.22 -9.95 -14.33
C LEU A 335 -1.03 -10.65 -14.90
N GLN A 336 -1.56 -10.15 -16.00
CA GLN A 336 -2.70 -10.76 -16.68
C GLN A 336 -2.30 -12.13 -17.26
N GLY A 337 -1.13 -12.22 -17.91
CA GLY A 337 -0.63 -13.47 -18.49
C GLY A 337 -0.41 -14.58 -17.46
N ALA A 338 0.12 -14.25 -16.29
CA ALA A 338 0.36 -15.21 -15.21
C ALA A 338 -0.94 -15.78 -14.59
N LEU A 339 -2.05 -15.03 -14.64
CA LEU A 339 -3.35 -15.52 -14.19
C LEU A 339 -4.00 -16.47 -15.21
N HIS A 340 -3.68 -16.33 -16.50
CA HIS A 340 -4.25 -17.15 -17.58
C HIS A 340 -3.41 -18.39 -17.96
N HIS A 341 -2.10 -18.37 -17.72
CA HIS A 341 -1.17 -19.44 -18.12
C HIS A 341 -0.54 -20.13 -16.91
N GLN A 342 -0.82 -21.43 -16.72
CA GLN A 342 -0.44 -22.21 -15.54
C GLN A 342 1.01 -22.74 -15.54
N ASP A 343 1.73 -22.63 -16.65
CA ASP A 343 2.96 -23.40 -16.88
C ASP A 343 4.27 -22.70 -16.47
N ARG A 344 4.24 -21.46 -15.95
CA ARG A 344 5.47 -20.73 -15.58
C ARG A 344 5.61 -20.58 -14.07
N ALA A 345 6.76 -21.02 -13.55
CA ALA A 345 7.17 -20.73 -12.18
C ALA A 345 7.26 -19.21 -11.98
N CYS A 346 6.66 -18.72 -10.90
CA CYS A 346 6.67 -17.31 -10.53
C CYS A 346 7.69 -17.06 -9.42
N SER A 347 8.36 -15.91 -9.46
CA SER A 347 9.19 -15.44 -8.35
C SER A 347 8.33 -15.16 -7.10
N VAL A 348 8.95 -15.15 -5.92
CA VAL A 348 8.24 -14.87 -4.66
C VAL A 348 7.63 -13.46 -4.67
N LEU A 349 8.32 -12.47 -5.27
CA LEU A 349 7.76 -11.13 -5.43
C LEU A 349 6.60 -11.12 -6.43
N ALA A 350 6.65 -11.89 -7.51
CA ALA A 350 5.53 -12.05 -8.44
C ALA A 350 4.29 -12.66 -7.74
N LEU A 351 4.49 -13.69 -6.89
CA LEU A 351 3.41 -14.28 -6.10
C LEU A 351 2.79 -13.26 -5.12
N ARG A 352 3.60 -12.39 -4.51
CA ARG A 352 3.12 -11.28 -3.69
C ARG A 352 2.28 -10.28 -4.48
N VAL A 353 2.72 -9.92 -5.68
CA VAL A 353 1.96 -9.04 -6.58
C VAL A 353 0.60 -9.64 -6.91
N ILE A 354 0.56 -10.92 -7.29
CA ILE A 354 -0.68 -11.61 -7.64
C ILE A 354 -1.62 -11.65 -6.42
N ALA A 355 -1.12 -12.06 -5.26
CA ALA A 355 -1.91 -12.13 -4.03
C ALA A 355 -2.48 -10.76 -3.62
N ALA A 356 -1.66 -9.69 -3.66
CA ALA A 356 -2.11 -8.33 -3.35
C ALA A 356 -3.15 -7.81 -4.36
N SER A 357 -3.00 -8.15 -5.65
CA SER A 357 -3.98 -7.83 -6.70
C SER A 357 -5.33 -8.51 -6.46
N LEU A 358 -5.32 -9.80 -6.11
CA LEU A 358 -6.53 -10.55 -5.79
C LEU A 358 -7.21 -10.03 -4.54
N PHE A 359 -6.44 -9.74 -3.49
CA PHE A 359 -6.99 -9.17 -2.26
C PHE A 359 -7.65 -7.81 -2.51
N TYR A 360 -6.99 -6.92 -3.24
CA TYR A 360 -7.55 -5.63 -3.66
C TYR A 360 -8.84 -5.79 -4.48
N ARG A 361 -8.86 -6.71 -5.45
CA ARG A 361 -10.06 -7.00 -6.26
C ARG A 361 -11.22 -7.49 -5.40
N ALA A 362 -10.95 -8.39 -4.45
CA ALA A 362 -11.96 -8.91 -3.52
C ALA A 362 -12.58 -7.79 -2.68
N VAL A 363 -11.78 -6.95 -2.03
CA VAL A 363 -12.30 -5.82 -1.23
C VAL A 363 -13.05 -4.81 -2.10
N ARG A 364 -12.57 -4.52 -3.31
CA ARG A 364 -13.24 -3.57 -4.21
C ARG A 364 -14.63 -4.01 -4.67
N ILE A 365 -14.82 -5.29 -4.97
CA ILE A 365 -16.15 -5.77 -5.39
C ILE A 365 -17.13 -5.73 -4.22
N SER A 366 -16.65 -5.91 -2.99
CA SER A 366 -17.40 -5.76 -1.75
C SER A 366 -17.87 -4.32 -1.54
N ASP A 367 -16.94 -3.36 -1.65
CA ASP A 367 -17.26 -1.93 -1.47
C ASP A 367 -18.23 -1.41 -2.53
N SER A 368 -18.06 -1.85 -3.78
CA SER A 368 -18.97 -1.45 -4.88
C SER A 368 -20.42 -1.85 -4.60
N LYS A 369 -20.65 -2.99 -3.94
CA LYS A 369 -22.00 -3.43 -3.58
C LYS A 369 -22.60 -2.62 -2.44
N ARG A 370 -21.81 -2.30 -1.40
CA ARG A 370 -22.28 -1.48 -0.26
C ARG A 370 -22.74 -0.09 -0.66
N THR A 371 -22.22 0.46 -1.77
CA THR A 371 -22.60 1.79 -2.24
C THR A 371 -23.83 1.81 -3.15
N ASP A 372 -24.24 0.66 -3.69
CA ASP A 372 -25.23 0.55 -4.77
C ASP A 372 -26.57 -0.07 -4.31
N GLU A 373 -26.84 -0.10 -3.00
CA GLU A 373 -28.01 -0.74 -2.36
C GLU A 373 -29.39 -0.32 -2.91
N GLU A 374 -29.49 0.69 -3.79
CA GLU A 374 -30.77 1.21 -4.24
C GLU A 374 -31.31 0.63 -5.57
N TYR A 375 -30.51 0.17 -6.56
CA TYR A 375 -31.10 -0.30 -7.83
C TYR A 375 -30.20 -1.24 -8.67
N SER A 376 -30.60 -2.51 -8.87
CA SER A 376 -30.53 -3.31 -10.14
C SER A 376 -29.99 -4.76 -9.99
N ASN A 377 -30.76 -5.74 -10.49
CA ASN A 377 -30.38 -7.14 -10.70
C ASN A 377 -29.14 -7.34 -11.61
N ALA A 378 -28.79 -6.34 -12.43
CA ALA A 378 -27.59 -6.42 -13.29
C ALA A 378 -26.28 -6.34 -12.47
N ASN A 379 -26.31 -5.69 -11.31
CA ASN A 379 -25.15 -5.53 -10.44
C ASN A 379 -24.80 -6.85 -9.72
N ASP A 380 -25.80 -7.69 -9.46
CA ASP A 380 -25.59 -9.01 -8.87
C ASP A 380 -24.89 -9.96 -9.82
N LYS A 381 -25.27 -9.97 -11.11
CA LYS A 381 -24.58 -10.79 -12.11
C LYS A 381 -23.12 -10.38 -12.25
N ALA A 382 -22.83 -9.08 -12.29
CA ALA A 382 -21.47 -8.58 -12.38
C ALA A 382 -20.63 -8.96 -11.15
N TYR A 383 -21.19 -8.84 -9.95
CA TYR A 383 -20.53 -9.29 -8.73
C TYR A 383 -20.20 -10.79 -8.75
N TRP A 384 -21.16 -11.64 -9.09
CA TRP A 384 -20.95 -13.09 -9.09
C TRP A 384 -19.95 -13.52 -10.16
N GLU A 385 -19.94 -12.86 -11.32
CA GLU A 385 -18.92 -13.09 -12.33
C GLU A 385 -17.54 -12.71 -11.80
N CYS A 386 -17.38 -11.51 -11.22
CA CYS A 386 -16.11 -11.11 -10.61
C CYS A 386 -15.69 -12.04 -9.46
N HIS A 387 -16.63 -12.46 -8.62
CA HIS A 387 -16.39 -13.41 -7.53
C HIS A 387 -15.86 -14.75 -8.06
N LYS A 388 -16.47 -15.28 -9.13
CA LYS A 388 -16.04 -16.52 -9.78
C LYS A 388 -14.64 -16.39 -10.38
N VAL A 389 -14.35 -15.27 -11.06
CA VAL A 389 -13.01 -15.01 -11.61
C VAL A 389 -11.96 -14.96 -10.49
N ILE A 390 -12.22 -14.24 -9.38
CA ILE A 390 -11.28 -14.18 -8.25
C ILE A 390 -11.08 -15.57 -7.62
N LYS A 391 -12.15 -16.36 -7.46
CA LYS A 391 -12.06 -17.74 -6.94
C LYS A 391 -11.16 -18.62 -7.83
N ASN A 392 -11.33 -18.55 -9.16
CA ASN A 392 -10.50 -19.30 -10.09
C ASN A 392 -9.03 -18.83 -10.05
N ASP A 393 -8.81 -17.52 -10.02
CA ASP A 393 -7.46 -16.94 -9.94
C ASP A 393 -6.75 -17.35 -8.63
N LEU A 394 -7.48 -17.47 -7.50
CA LEU A 394 -6.94 -17.96 -6.24
C LEU A 394 -6.48 -19.41 -6.33
N ILE A 395 -7.26 -20.27 -7.01
CA ILE A 395 -6.87 -21.66 -7.25
C ILE A 395 -5.59 -21.70 -8.10
N THR A 396 -5.52 -20.91 -9.16
CA THR A 396 -4.31 -20.78 -9.99
C THR A 396 -3.10 -20.32 -9.18
N LEU A 397 -3.27 -19.35 -8.27
CA LEU A 397 -2.20 -18.90 -7.39
C LEU A 397 -1.72 -19.99 -6.43
N GLN A 398 -2.65 -20.76 -5.85
CA GLN A 398 -2.33 -21.87 -4.94
C GLN A 398 -1.63 -23.03 -5.67
N THR A 399 -1.96 -23.30 -6.93
CA THR A 399 -1.26 -24.32 -7.74
C THR A 399 0.13 -23.85 -8.17
N ALA A 400 0.28 -22.55 -8.50
CA ALA A 400 1.56 -21.94 -8.87
C ALA A 400 2.60 -21.90 -7.72
N PHE A 401 2.17 -22.07 -6.48
CA PHE A 401 3.07 -22.17 -5.33
C PHE A 401 3.93 -23.44 -5.43
N SER A 402 5.24 -23.27 -5.61
CA SER A 402 6.19 -24.39 -5.53
C SER A 402 6.11 -25.04 -4.14
N ARG A 403 6.40 -26.36 -4.07
CA ARG A 403 6.29 -27.13 -2.81
C ARG A 403 7.04 -26.46 -1.65
N SER A 404 8.19 -25.86 -1.94
CA SER A 404 9.05 -25.18 -0.94
C SER A 404 8.42 -23.97 -0.27
N PHE A 405 7.41 -23.35 -0.88
CA PHE A 405 6.72 -22.21 -0.30
C PHE A 405 5.43 -22.61 0.41
N ARG A 406 4.88 -23.81 0.16
CA ARG A 406 3.65 -24.30 0.82
C ARG A 406 3.92 -24.58 2.29
N LEU A 407 2.91 -24.33 3.15
CA LEU A 407 3.00 -24.69 4.56
C LEU A 407 2.90 -26.22 4.70
N PRO A 408 3.69 -26.85 5.59
CA PRO A 408 4.51 -26.24 6.65
C PRO A 408 5.93 -25.80 6.23
N ASP A 409 6.43 -26.25 5.07
CA ASP A 409 7.83 -26.02 4.65
C ASP A 409 8.17 -24.53 4.47
N GLY A 410 7.20 -23.74 4.01
CA GLY A 410 7.32 -22.29 3.82
C GLY A 410 7.29 -21.44 5.10
N LEU A 411 7.09 -22.02 6.29
CA LEU A 411 6.98 -21.27 7.55
C LEU A 411 8.26 -20.47 7.88
N LYS A 412 9.42 -20.96 7.45
CA LYS A 412 10.71 -20.28 7.66
C LYS A 412 10.88 -19.04 6.79
N CYS A 413 10.10 -18.90 5.73
CA CYS A 413 10.16 -17.77 4.82
C CYS A 413 9.02 -16.80 5.15
N GLN A 414 9.35 -15.65 5.73
CA GLN A 414 8.37 -14.59 6.07
C GLN A 414 7.51 -14.17 4.87
N GLN A 415 8.03 -14.34 3.65
CA GLN A 415 7.37 -13.94 2.43
C GLN A 415 6.35 -14.97 1.93
N SER A 416 6.63 -16.26 2.17
CA SER A 416 5.64 -17.31 1.97
C SER A 416 4.49 -17.16 2.96
N VAL A 417 4.81 -16.87 4.23
CA VAL A 417 3.80 -16.55 5.25
C VAL A 417 2.96 -15.36 4.83
N PHE A 418 3.59 -14.27 4.37
CA PHE A 418 2.89 -13.08 3.91
C PHE A 418 1.93 -13.37 2.74
N VAL A 419 2.39 -14.08 1.71
CA VAL A 419 1.52 -14.45 0.57
C VAL A 419 0.38 -15.36 1.02
N TYR A 420 0.67 -16.35 1.86
CA TYR A 420 -0.35 -17.27 2.38
C TYR A 420 -1.43 -16.51 3.16
N VAL A 421 -1.03 -15.60 4.05
CA VAL A 421 -1.97 -14.78 4.82
C VAL A 421 -2.79 -13.87 3.89
N LEU A 422 -2.20 -13.28 2.84
CA LEU A 422 -2.97 -12.51 1.85
C LEU A 422 -4.00 -13.35 1.10
N ILE A 423 -3.69 -14.61 0.77
CA ILE A 423 -4.65 -15.55 0.19
C ILE A 423 -5.82 -15.77 1.14
N GLN A 424 -5.56 -16.05 2.42
CA GLN A 424 -6.61 -16.22 3.43
C GLN A 424 -7.44 -14.94 3.62
N MET A 425 -6.80 -13.77 3.65
CA MET A 425 -7.49 -12.47 3.76
C MET A 425 -8.36 -12.17 2.52
N THR A 426 -7.94 -12.63 1.34
CA THR A 426 -8.76 -12.55 0.11
C THR A 426 -10.01 -13.39 0.23
N ILE A 427 -9.88 -14.65 0.69
CA ILE A 427 -11.01 -15.56 0.95
C ILE A 427 -11.96 -14.92 1.97
N LEU A 428 -11.45 -14.45 3.11
CA LEU A 428 -12.27 -13.79 4.12
C LEU A 428 -13.05 -12.60 3.57
N SER A 429 -12.42 -11.74 2.78
CA SER A 429 -13.09 -10.56 2.22
C SER A 429 -14.18 -10.93 1.22
N LEU A 430 -13.90 -11.93 0.38
CA LEU A 430 -14.83 -12.43 -0.63
C LEU A 430 -16.09 -13.01 0.03
N TYR A 431 -15.92 -13.95 0.97
CA TYR A 431 -17.04 -14.67 1.57
C TYR A 431 -17.77 -13.88 2.65
N ASN A 432 -17.12 -12.97 3.38
CA ASN A 432 -17.84 -12.04 4.26
C ASN A 432 -18.82 -11.15 3.48
N SER A 433 -18.46 -10.78 2.25
CA SER A 433 -19.31 -9.96 1.38
C SER A 433 -20.48 -10.76 0.84
N THR A 434 -20.22 -12.01 0.46
CA THR A 434 -21.26 -12.97 0.10
C THR A 434 -22.27 -13.17 1.23
N MET A 435 -21.79 -13.33 2.48
CA MET A 435 -22.65 -13.43 3.66
C MET A 435 -23.55 -12.21 3.85
N GLN A 436 -23.03 -10.99 3.66
CA GLN A 436 -23.84 -9.77 3.74
C GLN A 436 -24.95 -9.70 2.68
N ILE A 437 -24.68 -10.19 1.46
CA ILE A 437 -25.67 -10.26 0.37
C ILE A 437 -26.77 -11.29 0.69
N VAL A 438 -26.36 -12.43 1.21
CA VAL A 438 -27.25 -13.56 1.55
C VAL A 438 -28.22 -13.20 2.69
N HIS A 439 -27.79 -12.41 3.68
CA HIS A 439 -28.68 -11.94 4.75
C HIS A 439 -29.72 -10.90 4.27
N GLY A 440 -29.63 -10.43 3.02
CA GLY A 440 -30.51 -9.42 2.42
C GLY A 440 -31.54 -9.96 1.41
N GLY A 441 -31.65 -11.28 1.17
CA GLY A 441 -32.59 -11.82 0.17
C GLY A 441 -33.44 -13.03 0.63
N ASN A 442 -34.10 -13.71 -0.32
CA ASN A 442 -35.10 -14.76 -0.06
C ASN A 442 -34.52 -16.19 0.10
N GLU A 443 -35.24 -17.02 0.86
CA GLU A 443 -34.69 -17.89 1.93
C GLU A 443 -34.10 -19.27 1.55
N ARG A 444 -34.32 -19.86 0.35
CA ARG A 444 -33.92 -21.27 0.10
C ARG A 444 -32.58 -21.48 -0.60
N SER A 445 -32.34 -20.88 -1.77
CA SER A 445 -31.02 -20.99 -2.45
C SER A 445 -29.90 -20.26 -1.70
N GLN A 446 -30.26 -19.39 -0.78
CA GLN A 446 -29.37 -18.56 0.01
C GLN A 446 -28.83 -19.30 1.24
N SER A 447 -29.51 -20.33 1.73
CA SER A 447 -29.07 -21.15 2.87
C SER A 447 -27.83 -21.99 2.55
N ASP A 448 -27.77 -22.59 1.36
CA ASP A 448 -26.62 -23.41 0.93
C ASP A 448 -25.38 -22.53 0.73
N LEU A 449 -25.54 -21.38 0.07
CA LEU A 449 -24.46 -20.41 -0.09
C LEU A 449 -24.00 -19.79 1.24
N ALA A 450 -24.92 -19.57 2.19
CA ALA A 450 -24.56 -19.12 3.54
C ALA A 450 -23.67 -20.14 4.24
N THR A 451 -24.06 -21.42 4.16
CA THR A 451 -23.36 -22.52 4.81
C THR A 451 -21.97 -22.69 4.20
N GLU A 452 -21.87 -22.76 2.86
CA GLU A 452 -20.60 -22.82 2.14
C GLU A 452 -19.70 -21.61 2.49
N SER A 453 -20.27 -20.40 2.55
CA SER A 453 -19.50 -19.19 2.90
C SER A 453 -18.98 -19.22 4.33
N CYS A 454 -19.78 -19.73 5.28
CA CYS A 454 -19.36 -19.92 6.68
C CYS A 454 -18.19 -20.90 6.79
N GLU A 455 -18.22 -22.00 6.02
CA GLU A 455 -17.12 -22.98 5.97
C GLU A 455 -15.82 -22.32 5.48
N TYR A 456 -15.85 -21.63 4.34
CA TYR A 456 -14.66 -20.93 3.84
C TYR A 456 -14.13 -19.86 4.81
N ILE A 457 -15.03 -19.12 5.48
CA ILE A 457 -14.63 -18.14 6.50
C ILE A 457 -13.96 -18.86 7.67
N GLY A 458 -14.56 -19.96 8.15
CA GLY A 458 -14.05 -20.71 9.30
C GLY A 458 -12.70 -21.36 9.03
N ASP A 459 -12.52 -21.93 7.83
CA ASP A 459 -11.26 -22.50 7.37
C ASP A 459 -10.19 -21.42 7.25
N ALA A 460 -10.50 -20.27 6.63
CA ALA A 460 -9.55 -19.18 6.46
C ALA A 460 -9.11 -18.57 7.81
N VAL A 461 -10.04 -18.40 8.76
CA VAL A 461 -9.71 -17.97 10.13
C VAL A 461 -8.81 -19.00 10.82
N SER A 462 -9.16 -20.29 10.73
CA SER A 462 -8.39 -21.36 11.37
C SER A 462 -6.98 -21.45 10.78
N ASN A 463 -6.85 -21.37 9.46
CA ASN A 463 -5.58 -21.33 8.75
C ASN A 463 -4.69 -20.16 9.21
N ILE A 464 -5.26 -18.95 9.37
CA ILE A 464 -4.51 -17.79 9.89
C ILE A 464 -4.00 -18.08 11.30
N VAL A 465 -4.86 -18.57 12.20
CA VAL A 465 -4.49 -18.90 13.58
C VAL A 465 -3.38 -19.97 13.60
N GLU A 466 -3.52 -21.02 12.80
CA GLU A 466 -2.56 -22.11 12.73
C GLU A 466 -1.19 -21.66 12.23
N VAL A 467 -1.13 -20.74 11.26
CA VAL A 467 0.12 -20.13 10.81
C VAL A 467 0.81 -19.41 11.96
N PHE A 468 0.08 -18.56 12.71
CA PHE A 468 0.64 -17.86 13.86
C PHE A 468 1.09 -18.81 14.99
N LYS A 469 0.33 -19.88 15.25
CA LYS A 469 0.74 -20.93 16.20
C LYS A 469 1.99 -21.68 15.76
N SER A 470 2.12 -21.93 14.45
CA SER A 470 3.24 -22.69 13.90
C SER A 470 4.55 -21.88 13.87
N MET A 471 4.48 -20.55 13.82
CA MET A 471 5.65 -19.68 13.90
C MET A 471 6.27 -19.59 15.31
N ARG A 472 5.53 -19.97 16.38
CA ARG A 472 5.99 -19.92 17.78
C ARG A 472 6.66 -18.58 18.13
N ASN A 473 7.97 -18.58 18.40
CA ASN A 473 8.74 -17.40 18.82
C ASN A 473 8.93 -16.38 17.69
N ASP A 474 8.76 -16.78 16.43
CA ASP A 474 8.89 -15.88 15.28
C ASP A 474 7.58 -15.13 14.97
N ALA A 475 6.49 -15.47 15.65
CA ALA A 475 5.19 -14.84 15.44
C ALA A 475 5.24 -13.32 15.74
N ASP A 476 5.89 -12.93 16.83
CA ASP A 476 6.03 -11.51 17.20
C ASP A 476 6.87 -10.74 16.17
N VAL A 477 7.90 -11.40 15.63
CA VAL A 477 8.75 -10.82 14.59
C VAL A 477 7.96 -10.63 13.30
N ALA A 478 7.12 -11.60 12.94
CA ALA A 478 6.23 -11.53 11.79
C ALA A 478 5.21 -10.38 11.93
N LEU A 479 4.72 -10.14 13.16
CA LEU A 479 3.83 -9.01 13.49
C LEU A 479 4.51 -7.62 13.38
N ASN A 480 5.81 -7.53 13.08
CA ASN A 480 6.39 -6.27 12.59
C ASN A 480 5.85 -5.85 11.21
N ASN A 481 5.18 -6.75 10.50
CA ASN A 481 4.50 -6.43 9.25
C ASN A 481 3.05 -5.95 9.56
N PRO A 482 2.68 -4.69 9.23
CA PRO A 482 1.34 -4.17 9.50
C PRO A 482 0.19 -4.98 8.91
N ILE A 483 0.42 -5.71 7.81
CA ILE A 483 -0.61 -6.52 7.17
C ILE A 483 -0.85 -7.81 7.97
N LEU A 484 0.19 -8.36 8.59
CA LEU A 484 0.06 -9.51 9.49
C LEU A 484 -0.65 -9.10 10.78
N ASN A 485 -0.39 -7.88 11.28
CA ASN A 485 -1.18 -7.28 12.36
C ASN A 485 -2.66 -7.18 12.01
N TYR A 486 -2.96 -6.65 10.81
CA TYR A 486 -4.32 -6.54 10.32
C TYR A 486 -5.00 -7.90 10.18
N ALA A 487 -4.31 -8.91 9.64
CA ALA A 487 -4.85 -10.25 9.49
C ALA A 487 -5.15 -10.94 10.84
N ALA A 488 -4.23 -10.85 11.80
CA ALA A 488 -4.44 -11.35 13.16
C ALA A 488 -5.64 -10.66 13.83
N TYR A 489 -5.74 -9.33 13.68
CA TYR A 489 -6.86 -8.56 14.19
C TYR A 489 -8.20 -8.96 13.55
N THR A 490 -8.27 -9.07 12.22
CA THR A 490 -9.49 -9.47 11.51
C THR A 490 -9.92 -10.89 11.88
N ALA A 491 -8.98 -11.83 11.97
CA ALA A 491 -9.28 -13.19 12.40
C ALA A 491 -9.83 -13.22 13.84
N ALA A 492 -9.22 -12.50 14.78
CA ALA A 492 -9.70 -12.39 16.15
C ALA A 492 -11.10 -11.76 16.23
N LEU A 493 -11.37 -10.71 15.43
CA LEU A 493 -12.71 -10.12 15.38
C LEU A 493 -13.78 -11.09 14.87
N LEU A 494 -13.46 -11.92 13.88
CA LEU A 494 -14.38 -12.94 13.35
C LEU A 494 -14.60 -14.07 14.36
N LEU A 495 -13.56 -14.51 15.07
CA LEU A 495 -13.70 -15.49 16.17
C LEU A 495 -14.61 -14.98 17.29
N LEU A 496 -14.55 -13.68 17.58
CA LEU A 496 -15.41 -13.02 18.57
C LEU A 496 -16.78 -12.64 18.04
N SER A 497 -17.02 -12.79 16.74
CA SER A 497 -18.32 -12.55 16.13
C SER A 497 -19.26 -13.74 16.36
N GLY A 498 -20.57 -13.53 16.19
CA GLY A 498 -21.55 -14.61 16.25
C GLY A 498 -21.56 -15.55 15.03
N VAL A 499 -20.58 -15.46 14.13
CA VAL A 499 -20.52 -16.29 12.91
C VAL A 499 -20.20 -17.74 13.29
N GLY A 500 -20.93 -18.68 12.69
CA GLY A 500 -20.79 -20.11 12.88
C GLY A 500 -19.51 -20.66 12.24
N ILE A 501 -18.36 -20.43 12.87
CA ILE A 501 -17.01 -20.82 12.39
C ILE A 501 -16.69 -22.33 12.63
N GLY A 502 -17.69 -23.19 12.88
CA GLY A 502 -17.48 -24.63 13.09
C GLY A 502 -16.68 -25.05 14.34
N LYS A 503 -16.16 -24.09 15.12
CA LYS A 503 -15.50 -24.28 16.42
C LYS A 503 -16.46 -24.04 17.58
N ASP A 504 -16.23 -24.69 18.71
CA ASP A 504 -16.92 -24.36 19.97
C ASP A 504 -16.51 -22.96 20.46
N GLU A 505 -17.39 -22.28 21.21
CA GLU A 505 -17.14 -20.90 21.65
C GLU A 505 -15.92 -20.79 22.57
N ALA A 506 -15.59 -21.82 23.35
CA ALA A 506 -14.41 -21.78 24.23
C ALA A 506 -13.11 -21.79 23.42
N SER A 507 -13.04 -22.64 22.38
CA SER A 507 -11.94 -22.68 21.43
C SER A 507 -11.79 -21.36 20.65
N LYS A 508 -12.90 -20.77 20.19
CA LYS A 508 -12.87 -19.45 19.53
C LYS A 508 -12.30 -18.35 20.42
N VAL A 509 -12.76 -18.29 21.68
CA VAL A 509 -12.28 -17.30 22.65
C VAL A 509 -10.80 -17.53 22.98
N SER A 510 -10.37 -18.78 23.12
CA SER A 510 -8.96 -19.14 23.34
C SER A 510 -8.07 -18.67 22.18
N ASP A 511 -8.47 -18.95 20.93
CA ASP A 511 -7.74 -18.51 19.74
C ASP A 511 -7.70 -16.97 19.63
N ALA A 512 -8.78 -16.27 19.99
CA ALA A 512 -8.82 -14.82 19.99
C ALA A 512 -7.91 -14.21 21.08
N ILE A 513 -7.85 -14.81 22.28
CA ILE A 513 -6.92 -14.41 23.35
C ILE A 513 -5.47 -14.62 22.90
N TYR A 514 -5.17 -15.76 22.25
CA TYR A 514 -3.84 -16.05 21.72
C TYR A 514 -3.37 -14.94 20.75
N LEU A 515 -4.19 -14.60 19.75
CA LEU A 515 -3.86 -13.54 18.79
C LEU A 515 -3.73 -12.17 19.47
N GLN A 516 -4.59 -11.87 20.45
CA GLN A 516 -4.55 -10.63 21.21
C GLN A 516 -3.24 -10.47 22.01
N GLN A 517 -2.76 -11.53 22.67
CA GLN A 517 -1.52 -11.52 23.45
C GLN A 517 -0.30 -11.24 22.56
N HIS A 518 -0.20 -11.93 21.42
CA HIS A 518 0.89 -11.70 20.47
C HIS A 518 0.87 -10.29 19.86
N LEU A 519 -0.31 -9.74 19.55
CA LEU A 519 -0.43 -8.34 19.13
C LEU A 519 0.04 -7.37 20.24
N GLN A 520 -0.21 -7.69 21.51
CA GLN A 520 0.26 -6.88 22.64
C GLN A 520 1.79 -6.95 22.82
N GLN A 521 2.37 -8.14 22.64
CA GLN A 521 3.80 -8.37 22.72
C GLN A 521 4.55 -7.68 21.57
N ALA A 522 4.10 -7.84 20.32
CA ALA A 522 4.60 -7.08 19.18
C ALA A 522 4.36 -5.56 19.37
N GLY A 523 3.31 -5.20 20.10
CA GLY A 523 2.97 -3.85 20.49
C GLY A 523 4.10 -3.10 21.18
N VAL A 524 4.99 -3.78 21.93
CA VAL A 524 6.11 -3.15 22.63
C VAL A 524 6.97 -2.30 21.69
N THR A 525 7.19 -2.76 20.46
CA THR A 525 8.01 -2.07 19.46
C THR A 525 7.19 -1.46 18.32
N GLN A 526 5.95 -1.94 18.10
CA GLN A 526 5.11 -1.54 16.98
C GLN A 526 3.80 -0.88 17.45
N PRO A 527 3.61 0.44 17.22
CA PRO A 527 2.43 1.16 17.68
C PRO A 527 1.10 0.60 17.15
N ILE A 528 1.12 0.04 15.93
CA ILE A 528 -0.06 -0.55 15.28
C ILE A 528 -0.51 -1.81 16.03
N ALA A 529 0.43 -2.71 16.31
CA ALA A 529 0.14 -3.96 17.02
C ALA A 529 -0.41 -3.66 18.42
N TYR A 530 0.16 -2.66 19.11
CA TYR A 530 -0.34 -2.18 20.40
C TYR A 530 -1.80 -1.70 20.32
N SER A 531 -2.11 -0.82 19.35
CA SER A 531 -3.46 -0.28 19.17
C SER A 531 -4.49 -1.37 18.87
N LEU A 532 -4.17 -2.33 18.00
CA LEU A 532 -5.06 -3.45 17.66
C LEU A 532 -5.23 -4.43 18.82
N GLY A 533 -4.14 -4.75 19.53
CA GLY A 533 -4.18 -5.60 20.72
C GLY A 533 -5.03 -5.00 21.84
N GLN A 534 -4.97 -3.68 22.03
CA GLN A 534 -5.79 -2.98 23.02
C GLN A 534 -7.29 -3.00 22.66
N GLN A 535 -7.64 -2.79 21.39
CA GLN A 535 -9.03 -2.90 20.92
C GLN A 535 -9.61 -4.31 21.14
N LEU A 536 -8.82 -5.35 20.91
CA LEU A 536 -9.25 -6.73 21.17
C LEU A 536 -9.42 -7.00 22.67
N LYS A 537 -8.53 -6.47 23.51
CA LYS A 537 -8.64 -6.58 24.97
C LYS A 537 -9.97 -6.00 25.49
N GLU A 538 -10.36 -4.82 25.00
CA GLU A 538 -11.63 -4.18 25.35
C GLU A 538 -12.84 -5.02 24.91
N LYS A 539 -12.81 -5.58 23.69
CA LYS A 539 -13.86 -6.48 23.19
C LYS A 539 -13.99 -7.77 23.99
N LEU A 540 -12.87 -8.37 24.40
CA LEU A 540 -12.83 -9.57 25.22
C LEU A 540 -13.40 -9.29 26.62
N ALA A 541 -13.05 -8.15 27.23
CA ALA A 541 -13.57 -7.73 28.53
C ALA A 541 -15.10 -7.54 28.50
N GLY A 542 -15.63 -6.83 27.50
CA GLY A 542 -17.08 -6.64 27.36
C GLY A 542 -17.87 -7.94 27.18
N ARG A 543 -17.24 -9.00 26.65
CA ARG A 543 -17.85 -10.34 26.54
C ARG A 543 -17.87 -11.06 27.89
N ALA A 544 -16.81 -10.94 28.68
CA ALA A 544 -16.75 -11.50 30.03
C ALA A 544 -17.87 -10.94 30.92
N ASP A 545 -18.09 -9.62 30.87
CA ASP A 545 -19.16 -8.95 31.63
C ASP A 545 -20.55 -9.46 31.23
N LEU A 546 -20.81 -9.70 29.93
CA LEU A 546 -22.08 -10.26 29.44
C LEU A 546 -22.34 -11.70 29.91
N THR A 547 -21.30 -12.45 30.24
CA THR A 547 -21.41 -13.83 30.78
C THR A 547 -21.78 -13.80 32.26
N VAL A 548 -21.32 -12.80 33.02
CA VAL A 548 -21.64 -12.63 34.44
C VAL A 548 -23.09 -12.21 34.66
N TYR A 549 -23.72 -11.53 33.69
CA TYR A 549 -25.15 -11.18 33.74
C TYR A 549 -26.10 -12.26 33.17
N ARG A 550 -25.58 -13.42 32.76
CA ARG A 550 -26.36 -14.56 32.25
C ARG A 550 -26.25 -15.83 33.12
N LEU A 551 -25.58 -15.74 34.26
CA LEU A 551 -25.64 -16.69 35.37
C LEU A 551 -26.57 -16.11 36.45
#